data_AF-A0A3M1F236-F1
#
_entry.id   AF-A0A3M1F236-F1
#
_cell.length_a   1.000
_cell.length_b   1.000
_cell.length_c   1.000
_cell.angle_alpha   90.00
_cell.angle_beta   90.00
_cell.angle_gamma   90.00
#
_symmetry.space_group_name_H-M   'P 1'
#
loop_
_entity.id
_entity.type
_entity.pdbx_description
1 polymer ?
#
loop_
_entity_poly.entity_id
_entity_poly.type
_entity_poly.pdbx_seq_one_letter_code
_entity_poly.pdbx_strand_id
1 'polypeptide(L)'
;TVEGISAVGEERRTWFYGEIDEGPHATRMIRDGRYKLIYYATGNHRQLFDLQEDPNELVDLAGDPDHAETLERLTELLVGELYGGDETWVQDGRLVGRPDRPFAPGPNRGLTSQRGLHWPPPPRTDMPQIKWFVEADEN
;
A
#
# COMPACT_ATOMS: atom_id res chain seq x y z
N THR A 1 -16.82 -0.87 19.24
CA THR A 1 -18.00 -0.40 18.47
C THR A 1 -17.99 -1.09 17.11
N VAL A 2 -19.11 -1.18 16.39
CA VAL A 2 -19.12 -1.72 15.01
C VAL A 2 -19.06 -0.55 14.05
N GLU A 3 -18.06 -0.54 13.16
CA GLU A 3 -17.83 0.50 12.13
C GLU A 3 -18.34 0.08 10.74
N GLY A 4 -18.88 -1.14 10.65
CA GLY A 4 -19.45 -1.73 9.44
C GLY A 4 -20.85 -1.19 9.10
N ILE A 5 -21.12 -1.01 7.81
CA ILE A 5 -22.48 -0.78 7.29
C ILE A 5 -23.05 -2.11 6.78
N SER A 6 -24.34 -2.35 6.98
CA SER A 6 -25.03 -3.55 6.50
C SER A 6 -25.00 -3.66 4.98
N ALA A 7 -24.63 -4.83 4.46
CA ALA A 7 -24.60 -5.11 3.02
C ALA A 7 -26.00 -5.13 2.36
N VAL A 8 -27.06 -5.32 3.15
CA VAL A 8 -28.45 -5.39 2.64
C VAL A 8 -29.27 -4.12 2.91
N GLY A 9 -28.67 -3.09 3.50
CA GLY A 9 -29.31 -1.80 3.74
C GLY A 9 -29.36 -0.91 2.50
N GLU A 10 -30.01 0.25 2.60
CA GLU A 10 -30.01 1.29 1.56
C GLU A 10 -28.76 2.16 1.59
N GLU A 11 -28.14 2.29 2.77
CA GLU A 11 -26.92 3.08 2.97
C GLU A 11 -25.73 2.48 2.20
N ARG A 12 -24.91 3.36 1.60
CA ARG A 12 -23.72 3.00 0.84
C ARG A 12 -22.57 3.90 1.28
N ARG A 13 -21.38 3.33 1.40
CA ARG A 13 -20.16 4.12 1.63
C ARG A 13 -19.84 4.95 0.40
N THR A 14 -19.45 6.19 0.65
CA THR A 14 -18.95 7.13 -0.35
C THR A 14 -17.48 6.87 -0.70
N TRP A 15 -16.69 6.34 0.25
CA TRP A 15 -15.33 5.87 0.01
C TRP A 15 -14.99 4.63 0.86
N PHE A 16 -13.92 3.96 0.48
CA PHE A 16 -13.28 2.89 1.23
C PHE A 16 -11.88 3.33 1.63
N TYR A 17 -11.57 3.15 2.90
CA TYR A 17 -10.21 3.21 3.41
C TYR A 17 -9.62 1.79 3.50
N GLY A 18 -8.34 1.67 3.19
CA GLY A 18 -7.59 0.43 3.37
C GLY A 18 -6.17 0.72 3.81
N GLU A 19 -5.64 -0.18 4.62
CA GLU A 19 -4.28 -0.08 5.15
C GLU A 19 -3.61 -1.44 5.13
N ILE A 20 -2.29 -1.41 4.96
CA ILE A 20 -1.42 -2.57 5.12
C ILE A 20 -0.13 -2.12 5.77
N ASP A 21 0.37 -2.97 6.67
CA ASP A 21 1.58 -2.78 7.46
C ASP A 21 1.61 -1.51 8.33
N GLU A 22 2.64 -1.43 9.14
CA GLU A 22 2.95 -0.33 10.03
C GLU A 22 4.38 0.18 9.75
N GLY A 23 4.72 1.34 10.30
CA GLY A 23 6.09 1.85 10.26
C GLY A 23 6.58 2.14 8.82
N PRO A 24 7.83 1.77 8.45
CA PRO A 24 8.40 2.11 7.15
C PRO A 24 7.69 1.50 5.94
N HIS A 25 6.96 0.40 6.11
CA HIS A 25 6.25 -0.29 5.03
C HIS A 25 4.77 0.09 4.95
N ALA A 26 4.30 0.96 5.84
CA ALA A 26 2.92 1.37 5.90
C ALA A 26 2.45 1.96 4.57
N THR A 27 1.35 1.38 4.06
CA THR A 27 0.66 1.87 2.87
C THR A 27 -0.80 2.12 3.21
N ARG A 28 -1.33 3.25 2.75
CA ARG A 28 -2.73 3.68 2.96
C ARG A 28 -3.42 3.89 1.62
N MET A 29 -4.73 3.70 1.60
CA MET A 29 -5.52 3.74 0.37
C MET A 29 -6.88 4.38 0.63
N ILE A 30 -7.30 5.24 -0.29
CA ILE A 30 -8.69 5.71 -0.40
C ILE A 30 -9.22 5.34 -1.79
N ARG A 31 -10.44 4.83 -1.85
CA ARG A 31 -11.19 4.63 -3.10
C ARG A 31 -12.58 5.21 -2.97
N ASP A 32 -12.96 6.14 -3.85
CA ASP A 32 -14.26 6.83 -3.80
C ASP A 32 -15.26 6.38 -4.88
N GLY A 33 -14.95 5.25 -5.53
CA GLY A 33 -15.76 4.67 -6.61
C GLY A 33 -15.05 4.74 -7.95
N ARG A 34 -14.76 5.96 -8.43
CA ARG A 34 -14.04 6.20 -9.69
C ARG A 34 -12.54 6.21 -9.49
N TYR A 35 -12.05 6.92 -8.49
CA TYR A 35 -10.62 7.10 -8.31
C TYR A 35 -10.11 6.29 -7.13
N LYS A 36 -8.82 5.94 -7.19
CA LYS A 36 -8.09 5.32 -6.10
C LYS A 36 -6.79 6.06 -5.86
N LEU A 37 -6.58 6.48 -4.61
CA LEU A 37 -5.35 7.04 -4.10
C LEU A 37 -4.61 5.97 -3.32
N ILE A 38 -3.32 5.79 -3.58
CA ILE A 38 -2.39 5.01 -2.74
C ILE A 38 -1.36 5.97 -2.18
N TYR A 39 -1.10 5.88 -0.88
CA TYR A 39 -0.10 6.66 -0.17
C TYR A 39 0.93 5.77 0.50
N TYR A 40 2.20 6.06 0.23
CA TYR A 40 3.36 5.44 0.84
C TYR A 40 3.98 6.45 1.81
N ALA A 41 3.94 6.15 3.11
CA ALA A 41 4.41 7.06 4.14
C ALA A 41 5.91 7.36 3.99
N THR A 42 6.72 6.32 3.74
CA THR A 42 8.16 6.47 3.46
C THR A 42 8.36 7.07 2.07
N GLY A 43 9.07 8.18 2.01
CA GLY A 43 9.27 8.96 0.78
C GLY A 43 8.12 9.93 0.46
N ASN A 44 7.07 9.98 1.29
CA ASN A 44 5.89 10.83 1.10
C ASN A 44 5.33 10.76 -0.34
N HIS A 45 5.15 9.54 -0.84
CA HIS A 45 4.80 9.29 -2.23
C HIS A 45 3.32 8.93 -2.38
N ARG A 46 2.70 9.46 -3.44
CA ARG A 46 1.28 9.27 -3.75
C ARG A 46 1.13 8.80 -5.18
N GLN A 47 0.18 7.90 -5.40
CA GLN A 47 -0.26 7.45 -6.72
C GLN A 47 -1.76 7.60 -6.87
N LEU A 48 -2.22 7.99 -8.06
CA LEU A 48 -3.65 8.20 -8.34
C LEU A 48 -4.04 7.43 -9.60
N PHE A 49 -5.11 6.65 -9.51
CA PHE A 49 -5.63 5.86 -10.63
C PHE A 49 -7.10 6.18 -10.89
N ASP A 50 -7.48 6.35 -12.16
CA ASP A 50 -8.87 6.40 -12.59
C ASP A 50 -9.34 4.99 -12.93
N LEU A 51 -10.11 4.36 -12.04
CA LEU A 51 -10.59 2.98 -12.21
C LEU A 51 -11.68 2.85 -13.27
N GLN A 52 -12.27 3.95 -13.73
CA GLN A 52 -13.27 3.93 -14.79
C GLN A 52 -12.60 3.81 -16.17
N GLU A 53 -11.58 4.63 -16.42
CA GLU A 53 -10.84 4.64 -17.69
C GLU A 53 -9.66 3.64 -17.68
N ASP A 54 -9.10 3.34 -16.52
CA ASP A 54 -7.99 2.43 -16.31
C ASP A 54 -8.28 1.42 -15.16
N PRO A 55 -9.12 0.41 -15.41
CA PRO A 55 -9.47 -0.60 -14.39
C PRO A 55 -8.30 -1.50 -13.99
N ASN A 56 -7.17 -1.44 -14.69
CA ASN A 56 -5.97 -2.24 -14.39
C ASN A 56 -4.89 -1.44 -13.65
N GLU A 57 -5.13 -0.16 -13.33
CA GLU A 57 -4.25 0.68 -12.51
C GLU A 57 -2.82 0.77 -13.08
N LEU A 58 -2.72 0.96 -14.39
CA LEU A 58 -1.46 1.00 -15.15
C LEU A 58 -0.90 2.40 -15.31
N VAL A 59 -1.73 3.44 -15.21
CA VAL A 59 -1.34 4.83 -15.43
C VAL A 59 -1.53 5.64 -14.15
N ASP A 60 -0.41 6.06 -13.56
CA ASP A 60 -0.40 6.96 -12.41
C ASP A 60 -0.62 8.43 -12.84
N LEU A 61 -1.71 9.00 -12.35
CA LEU A 61 -2.17 10.36 -12.64
C LEU A 61 -1.76 11.37 -11.56
N ALA A 62 -1.04 10.97 -10.50
CA ALA A 62 -0.72 11.86 -9.39
C ALA A 62 0.14 13.08 -9.80
N GLY A 63 0.91 12.95 -10.90
CA GLY A 63 1.71 14.03 -11.46
C GLY A 63 0.98 14.89 -12.51
N ASP A 64 -0.25 14.54 -12.88
CA ASP A 64 -1.01 15.24 -13.92
C ASP A 64 -1.76 16.46 -13.33
N PRO A 65 -1.48 17.70 -13.79
CA PRO A 65 -2.16 18.90 -13.33
C PRO A 65 -3.68 18.85 -13.49
N ASP A 66 -4.20 18.16 -14.50
CA ASP A 66 -5.64 18.06 -14.76
C ASP A 66 -6.36 17.25 -13.66
N HIS A 67 -5.61 16.45 -12.88
CA HIS A 67 -6.12 15.62 -11.80
C HIS A 67 -5.77 16.15 -10.39
N ALA A 68 -5.16 17.33 -10.29
CA ALA A 68 -4.70 17.89 -9.02
C ALA A 68 -5.82 18.08 -7.98
N GLU A 69 -7.01 18.52 -8.41
CA GLU A 69 -8.16 18.68 -7.50
C GLU A 69 -8.64 17.33 -6.94
N THR A 70 -8.67 16.30 -7.79
CA THR A 70 -9.01 14.94 -7.37
C THR A 70 -7.99 14.39 -6.39
N LEU A 71 -6.69 14.58 -6.67
CA LEU A 71 -5.61 14.13 -5.80
C LEU A 71 -5.73 14.76 -4.40
N GLU A 72 -5.93 16.08 -4.32
CA GLU A 72 -6.04 16.79 -3.04
C GLU A 72 -7.30 16.40 -2.28
N ARG A 73 -8.46 16.30 -2.95
CA ARG A 73 -9.70 15.84 -2.29
C ARG A 73 -9.57 14.43 -1.69
N LEU A 74 -8.97 13.48 -2.42
CA LEU A 74 -8.74 12.14 -1.87
C LEU A 74 -7.67 12.13 -0.77
N THR A 75 -6.69 13.03 -0.85
CA THR A 75 -5.68 13.22 0.19
C THR A 75 -6.32 13.73 1.48
N GLU A 76 -7.26 14.67 1.41
CA GLU A 76 -8.02 15.17 2.57
C GLU A 76 -8.84 14.05 3.22
N LEU A 77 -9.52 13.22 2.42
CA LEU A 77 -10.24 12.04 2.94
C LEU A 77 -9.27 11.08 3.64
N LEU A 78 -8.11 10.80 3.03
CA LEU A 78 -7.11 9.91 3.60
C LEU A 78 -6.61 10.44 4.95
N VAL A 79 -6.27 11.73 5.03
CA VAL A 79 -5.84 12.38 6.28
C VAL A 79 -6.89 12.25 7.39
N GLY A 80 -8.18 12.34 7.05
CA GLY A 80 -9.28 12.17 8.00
C GLY A 80 -9.43 10.75 8.55
N GLU A 81 -8.91 9.74 7.86
CA GLU A 81 -8.96 8.33 8.24
C GLU A 81 -7.69 7.86 8.96
N LEU A 82 -6.66 8.69 9.11
CA LEU A 82 -5.41 8.30 9.76
C LEU A 82 -5.59 8.16 11.28
N TYR A 83 -5.08 7.06 11.83
CA TYR A 83 -5.07 6.76 13.25
C TYR A 83 -3.85 5.89 13.62
N GLY A 84 -3.68 5.57 14.91
CA GLY A 84 -2.72 4.56 15.33
C GLY A 84 -1.25 4.98 15.23
N GLY A 85 -0.98 6.29 15.18
CA GLY A 85 0.36 6.87 15.03
C GLY A 85 0.64 7.43 13.63
N ASP A 86 -0.23 7.12 12.67
CA ASP A 86 -0.14 7.63 11.30
C ASP A 86 -0.40 9.13 11.22
N GLU A 87 -1.07 9.70 12.23
CA GLU A 87 -1.30 11.15 12.34
C GLU A 87 0.02 11.94 12.36
N THR A 88 1.13 11.30 12.75
CA THR A 88 2.47 11.90 12.73
C THR A 88 2.99 12.20 11.32
N TRP A 89 2.36 11.64 10.29
CA TRP A 89 2.70 11.91 8.89
C TRP A 89 2.03 13.17 8.36
N VAL A 90 1.24 13.86 9.18
CA VAL A 90 0.48 15.05 8.81
C VAL A 90 1.01 16.26 9.59
N GLN A 91 1.28 17.34 8.87
CA GLN A 91 1.62 18.64 9.44
C GLN A 91 0.78 19.72 8.76
N ASP A 92 0.08 20.54 9.55
CA ASP A 92 -0.79 21.61 9.04
C ASP A 92 -1.81 21.14 7.98
N GLY A 93 -2.35 19.93 8.18
CA GLY A 93 -3.31 19.30 7.27
C GLY A 93 -2.70 18.72 5.99
N ARG A 94 -1.37 18.73 5.84
CA ARG A 94 -0.66 18.20 4.67
C ARG A 94 0.14 16.96 5.02
N LEU A 95 0.19 16.00 4.09
CA LEU A 95 1.06 14.83 4.21
C LEU A 95 2.52 15.27 4.06
N VAL A 96 3.29 15.08 5.13
CA VAL A 96 4.75 15.24 5.17
C VAL A 96 5.47 13.90 5.16
N GLY A 97 4.79 12.83 5.56
CA GLY A 97 5.30 11.47 5.53
C GLY A 97 6.58 11.27 6.33
N ARG A 98 7.38 10.32 5.87
CA ARG A 98 8.70 9.98 6.40
C ARG A 98 9.75 10.19 5.31
N PRO A 99 11.01 10.47 5.67
CA PRO A 99 12.08 10.57 4.70
C PRO A 99 12.22 9.27 3.91
N ASP A 100 12.66 9.40 2.66
CA ASP A 100 13.00 8.26 1.81
C ASP A 100 14.17 7.46 2.42
N ARG A 101 14.24 6.16 2.09
CA ARG A 101 15.22 5.24 2.66
C ARG A 101 15.85 4.38 1.55
N PRO A 102 17.20 4.22 1.54
CA PRO A 102 17.83 3.28 0.64
C PRO A 102 17.51 1.85 1.05
N PHE A 103 17.13 1.02 0.08
CA PHE A 103 16.95 -0.42 0.31
C PHE A 103 18.28 -1.09 0.66
N ALA A 104 18.29 -1.84 1.76
CA ALA A 104 19.40 -2.70 2.15
C ALA A 104 18.91 -4.16 2.28
N PRO A 105 19.58 -5.12 1.63
CA PRO A 105 19.18 -6.53 1.74
C PRO A 105 19.49 -7.05 3.15
N GLY A 106 18.43 -7.47 3.84
CA GLY A 106 18.44 -8.16 5.12
C GLY A 106 18.65 -9.67 4.98
N PRO A 107 18.93 -10.35 6.11
CA PRO A 107 19.16 -11.78 6.12
C PRO A 107 17.90 -12.56 5.75
N ASN A 108 17.97 -13.40 4.72
CA ASN A 108 16.89 -14.33 4.39
C ASN A 108 16.87 -15.49 5.40
N ARG A 109 15.93 -15.44 6.34
CA ARG A 109 15.64 -16.52 7.31
C ARG A 109 14.45 -17.39 6.89
N GLY A 110 13.95 -17.19 5.67
CA GLY A 110 12.82 -17.95 5.13
C GLY A 110 13.22 -19.39 4.82
N LEU A 111 12.39 -20.33 5.25
CA LEU A 111 12.42 -21.73 4.82
C LEU A 111 11.65 -21.92 3.49
N THR A 112 11.54 -20.88 2.66
CA THR A 112 10.88 -20.96 1.35
C THR A 112 11.59 -22.01 0.50
N SER A 113 10.82 -22.85 -0.20
CA SER A 113 11.30 -24.03 -0.95
C SER A 113 11.83 -25.20 -0.11
N GLN A 114 11.62 -25.24 1.20
CA GLN A 114 11.92 -26.43 2.03
C GLN A 114 10.78 -27.46 2.00
N ARG A 115 10.39 -27.96 0.82
CA ARG A 115 9.78 -29.30 0.80
C ARG A 115 10.94 -30.28 0.89
N GLY A 116 11.10 -30.87 2.08
CA GLY A 116 12.15 -31.82 2.38
C GLY A 116 12.23 -32.98 1.38
N LEU A 117 13.33 -33.72 1.45
CA LEU A 117 13.56 -34.94 0.67
C LEU A 117 12.38 -35.91 0.91
N HIS A 118 11.51 -36.12 -0.09
CA HIS A 118 10.49 -37.15 -0.08
C HIS A 118 10.83 -38.25 -1.08
N TRP A 119 10.23 -39.43 -0.91
CA TRP A 119 10.37 -40.56 -1.84
C TRP A 119 9.08 -40.74 -2.67
N PRO A 120 9.16 -40.97 -4.00
CA PRO A 120 10.37 -40.95 -4.81
C PRO A 120 10.99 -39.55 -4.86
N PRO A 121 12.32 -39.44 -5.00
CA PRO A 121 12.99 -38.15 -5.00
C PRO A 121 12.43 -37.29 -6.13
N PRO A 122 12.13 -36.00 -5.88
CA PRO A 122 11.76 -35.10 -6.96
C PRO A 122 12.90 -35.03 -7.98
N PRO A 123 12.60 -34.80 -9.27
CA PRO A 123 13.61 -34.59 -10.28
C PRO A 123 14.58 -33.48 -9.85
N ARG A 124 15.88 -33.63 -10.15
CA ARG A 124 16.83 -32.54 -9.97
C ARG A 124 16.33 -31.33 -10.76
N THR A 125 16.08 -30.24 -10.05
CA THR A 125 15.73 -28.95 -10.66
C THR A 125 16.98 -28.07 -10.72
N ASP A 126 17.22 -27.49 -11.88
CA ASP A 126 18.18 -26.42 -12.16
C ASP A 126 17.52 -25.03 -12.05
N MET A 127 16.28 -24.97 -11.54
CA MET A 127 15.55 -23.72 -11.41
C MET A 127 16.31 -22.78 -10.47
N PRO A 128 16.71 -21.58 -10.97
CA PRO A 128 17.30 -20.56 -10.12
C PRO A 128 16.31 -20.22 -9.01
N GLN A 129 16.70 -20.48 -7.77
CA GLN A 129 15.89 -20.11 -6.62
C GLN A 129 15.84 -18.58 -6.54
N ILE A 130 14.63 -18.03 -6.48
CA ILE A 130 14.45 -16.60 -6.22
C ILE A 130 15.00 -16.33 -4.82
N LYS A 131 16.10 -15.58 -4.75
CA LYS A 131 16.62 -15.07 -3.48
C LYS A 131 15.80 -13.87 -3.08
N TRP A 132 14.74 -14.11 -2.33
CA TRP A 132 14.02 -13.04 -1.65
C TRP A 132 14.93 -12.47 -0.55
N PHE A 133 15.20 -11.17 -0.61
CA PHE A 133 15.83 -10.44 0.49
C PHE A 133 14.74 -9.59 1.13
N VAL A 134 14.51 -9.79 2.42
CA VAL A 134 13.74 -8.83 3.24
C VAL A 134 14.60 -7.57 3.45
N GLU A 135 14.01 -6.40 3.66
CA GLU A 135 14.80 -5.22 4.05
C GLU A 135 15.48 -5.46 5.40
N ALA A 136 16.70 -4.98 5.58
CA ALA A 136 17.40 -5.08 6.86
C ALA A 136 16.66 -4.25 7.93
N ASP A 137 16.48 -4.82 9.12
CA ASP A 137 15.99 -4.07 10.28
C ASP A 137 16.95 -2.90 10.59
N GLU A 138 16.41 -1.78 11.05
CA GLU A 138 17.24 -0.70 11.60
C GLU A 138 17.97 -1.24 12.85
N ASN A 139 19.29 -1.10 12.85
CA ASN A 139 20.20 -1.70 13.83
C ASN A 139 20.23 -0.93 15.16
#